data_AF-A0A8B3DG59-F1
#
_entry.id   AF-A0A8B3DG59-F1
#
_cell.length_a   1.000
_cell.length_b   1.000
_cell.length_c   1.000
_cell.angle_alpha   90.00
_cell.angle_beta   90.00
_cell.angle_gamma   90.00
#
_symmetry.space_group_name_H-M   'P 1'
#
loop_
_entity.id
_entity.type
_entity.pdbx_description
1 polymer ?
#
loop_
_entity_poly.entity_id
_entity_poly.type
_entity_poly.pdbx_seq_one_letter_code
_entity_poly.pdbx_strand_id
1 'polypeptide(L)'
;MVTKKFDLNIDRMLENWDVFHAVREIIANALDEQILTDTADIIISRDDRGQWCIRDFGRGLRHEHFTMNENQEKLEHPGLIGKFGVGLKDALATFDRLGIETRIRSKFCDVSFDRSEKHDFSDVITLHACISEPSDPTLIGTEFILKGCSTDDIEKAKSLFLCFSGEECLEKNQYGEVLQKVGRVSFIYINGIRVAEEENFLFSYNITSLTTAIKKALNRERTNVGRTAYSDRVKSILLASSSEAVAQTLVNDLGNFGSGLLHDEMKWTDVSVHASKITNASGNVLFLTDEEIMNAPRFVEEARANGRQIITIPSNVKEKLSGQVDTEGNVIQDLGNFISGWNDCFEFKFVPLEKLSQAERVVFDMTGRLADLVGGLPSRVQSVKISETMRPETGGFSEARGLWTGTEIIIKRDELASVESYASTLLHEIAHARSGEVDVTIGFEQELTSLLGMVASKALITIADEHTRARLPETHTSSRYPQTSNQDSTPKKKIGFWARFFGNP
;
A
#
# COMPACT_ATOMS: atom_id res chain seq x y z
N MET A 1 55.46 -36.74 -18.67
CA MET A 1 54.72 -36.12 -17.55
C MET A 1 53.70 -37.13 -17.07
N VAL A 2 53.61 -37.36 -15.76
CA VAL A 2 52.70 -38.36 -15.19
C VAL A 2 51.31 -37.73 -15.08
N THR A 3 50.41 -38.05 -16.00
CA THR A 3 48.99 -37.66 -15.92
C THR A 3 48.27 -38.68 -15.05
N LYS A 4 47.67 -38.24 -13.95
CA LYS A 4 46.84 -39.10 -13.10
C LYS A 4 45.40 -39.02 -13.60
N LYS A 5 44.79 -40.17 -13.94
CA LYS A 5 43.37 -40.25 -14.28
C LYS A 5 42.57 -40.54 -13.02
N PHE A 6 41.52 -39.77 -12.79
CA PHE A 6 40.61 -39.93 -11.66
C PHE A 6 39.18 -40.15 -12.15
N ASP A 7 38.56 -41.26 -11.73
CA ASP A 7 37.17 -41.58 -12.07
C ASP A 7 36.21 -40.66 -11.30
N LEU A 8 35.35 -39.94 -12.02
CA LEU A 8 34.32 -39.09 -11.42
C LEU A 8 33.04 -39.88 -11.05
N ASN A 9 32.98 -41.18 -11.37
CA ASN A 9 31.83 -42.07 -11.18
C ASN A 9 30.55 -41.57 -11.89
N ILE A 10 30.71 -40.99 -13.06
CA ILE A 10 29.61 -40.44 -13.87
C ILE A 10 29.30 -41.44 -14.99
N ASP A 11 28.23 -42.22 -14.79
CA ASP A 11 27.75 -43.27 -15.73
C ASP A 11 26.42 -42.86 -16.41
N ARG A 12 25.49 -42.26 -15.66
CA ARG A 12 24.21 -41.74 -16.19
C ARG A 12 24.21 -40.22 -16.24
N MET A 13 23.89 -39.67 -17.41
CA MET A 13 23.93 -38.24 -17.68
C MET A 13 22.62 -37.58 -17.24
N LEU A 14 22.69 -36.41 -16.61
CA LEU A 14 21.51 -35.61 -16.28
C LEU A 14 20.88 -35.07 -17.58
N GLU A 15 19.74 -35.65 -17.99
CA GLU A 15 19.06 -35.27 -19.24
C GLU A 15 18.43 -33.87 -19.19
N ASN A 16 18.14 -33.35 -17.99
CA ASN A 16 17.39 -32.09 -17.80
C ASN A 16 18.27 -30.82 -17.74
N TRP A 17 19.58 -30.93 -17.94
CA TRP A 17 20.51 -29.77 -17.86
C TRP A 17 20.98 -29.32 -19.24
N ASP A 18 20.76 -28.06 -19.57
CA ASP A 18 21.41 -27.41 -20.73
C ASP A 18 22.78 -26.82 -20.37
N VAL A 19 23.54 -26.39 -21.39
CA VAL A 19 24.88 -25.78 -21.23
C VAL A 19 24.87 -24.64 -20.21
N PHE A 20 23.87 -23.76 -20.25
CA PHE A 20 23.80 -22.62 -19.34
C PHE A 20 23.62 -23.04 -17.86
N HIS A 21 22.98 -24.18 -17.57
CA HIS A 21 22.87 -24.69 -16.19
C HIS A 21 24.23 -25.13 -15.65
N ALA A 22 25.06 -25.75 -16.49
CA ALA A 22 26.42 -26.13 -16.14
C ALA A 22 27.31 -24.89 -15.96
N VAL A 23 27.21 -23.91 -16.86
CA VAL A 23 27.92 -22.62 -16.73
C VAL A 23 27.52 -21.88 -15.46
N ARG A 24 26.21 -21.84 -15.14
CA ARG A 24 25.68 -21.25 -13.90
C ARG A 24 26.39 -21.85 -12.69
N GLU A 25 26.57 -23.15 -12.65
CA GLU A 25 27.24 -23.83 -11.52
C GLU A 25 28.72 -23.45 -11.39
N ILE A 26 29.42 -23.22 -12.52
CA ILE A 26 30.81 -22.74 -12.48
C ILE A 26 30.87 -21.30 -11.93
N ILE A 27 30.00 -20.42 -12.43
CA ILE A 27 29.90 -19.03 -11.95
C ILE A 27 29.56 -18.98 -10.45
N ALA A 28 28.59 -19.78 -10.02
CA ALA A 28 28.19 -19.97 -8.63
C ALA A 28 29.39 -20.32 -7.72
N ASN A 29 30.20 -21.30 -8.12
CA ASN A 29 31.36 -21.71 -7.34
C ASN A 29 32.45 -20.64 -7.29
N ALA A 30 32.63 -19.87 -8.37
CA ALA A 30 33.56 -18.75 -8.42
C ALA A 30 33.12 -17.61 -7.49
N LEU A 31 31.83 -17.26 -7.48
CA LEU A 31 31.25 -16.25 -6.59
C LEU A 31 31.28 -16.68 -5.11
N ASP A 32 31.01 -17.96 -4.82
CA ASP A 32 31.16 -18.51 -3.46
C ASP A 32 32.59 -18.32 -2.94
N GLU A 33 33.58 -18.64 -3.78
CA GLU A 33 34.98 -18.51 -3.40
C GLU A 33 35.36 -17.03 -3.22
N GLN A 34 34.82 -16.13 -4.05
CA GLN A 34 34.98 -14.68 -3.88
C GLN A 34 34.48 -14.23 -2.50
N ILE A 35 33.29 -14.69 -2.09
CA ILE A 35 32.71 -14.36 -0.77
C ILE A 35 33.55 -14.95 0.37
N LEU A 36 34.01 -16.20 0.23
CA LEU A 36 34.80 -16.89 1.27
C LEU A 36 36.19 -16.28 1.47
N THR A 37 36.78 -15.74 0.41
CA THR A 37 38.18 -15.29 0.41
C THR A 37 38.35 -13.79 0.32
N ASP A 38 37.25 -13.04 0.18
CA ASP A 38 37.23 -11.59 -0.02
C ASP A 38 38.17 -11.16 -1.16
N THR A 39 38.03 -11.82 -2.30
CA THR A 39 38.88 -11.62 -3.48
C THR A 39 38.21 -10.72 -4.53
N ALA A 40 38.96 -10.36 -5.57
CA ALA A 40 38.47 -9.51 -6.66
C ALA A 40 37.31 -10.19 -7.45
N ASP A 41 36.54 -9.36 -8.16
CA ASP A 41 35.42 -9.82 -8.98
C ASP A 41 35.85 -10.84 -10.04
N ILE A 42 34.99 -11.83 -10.26
CA ILE A 42 35.21 -12.87 -11.27
C ILE A 42 35.27 -12.26 -12.68
N ILE A 43 36.12 -12.83 -13.54
CA ILE A 43 36.24 -12.42 -14.94
C ILE A 43 35.61 -13.47 -15.83
N ILE A 44 34.66 -13.06 -16.67
CA ILE A 44 34.07 -13.89 -17.72
C ILE A 44 34.37 -13.24 -19.06
N SER A 45 35.28 -13.84 -19.84
CA SER A 45 35.76 -13.29 -21.11
C SER A 45 35.80 -14.34 -22.21
N ARG A 46 35.75 -13.88 -23.46
CA ARG A 46 35.92 -14.74 -24.64
C ARG A 46 37.25 -14.42 -25.29
N ASP A 47 38.06 -15.44 -25.57
CA ASP A 47 39.34 -15.29 -26.23
C ASP A 47 39.21 -15.22 -27.77
N ASP A 48 40.32 -14.87 -28.45
CA ASP A 48 40.40 -14.77 -29.91
C ASP A 48 40.17 -16.11 -30.63
N ARG A 49 40.27 -17.23 -29.91
CA ARG A 49 40.03 -18.59 -30.41
C ARG A 49 38.59 -19.03 -30.21
N GLY A 50 37.74 -18.14 -29.68
CA GLY A 50 36.33 -18.39 -29.42
C GLY A 50 36.04 -19.21 -28.18
N GLN A 51 37.03 -19.40 -27.30
CA GLN A 51 36.89 -20.08 -26.00
C GLN A 51 36.44 -19.08 -24.94
N TRP A 52 35.58 -19.54 -24.04
CA TRP A 52 35.16 -18.77 -22.88
C TRP A 52 36.03 -19.09 -21.68
N CYS A 53 36.51 -18.06 -21.00
CA CYS A 53 37.26 -18.17 -19.76
C CYS A 53 36.44 -17.57 -18.62
N ILE A 54 36.20 -18.38 -17.58
CA ILE A 54 35.60 -17.96 -16.30
C ILE A 54 36.70 -18.09 -15.25
N ARG A 55 37.08 -16.98 -14.64
CA ARG A 55 38.20 -16.90 -13.69
C ARG A 55 37.76 -16.33 -12.36
N ASP A 56 38.10 -17.02 -11.27
CA ASP A 56 38.10 -16.48 -9.92
C ASP A 56 39.52 -16.09 -9.48
N PHE A 57 39.62 -15.40 -8.34
CA PHE A 57 40.89 -15.00 -7.72
C PHE A 57 41.10 -15.62 -6.34
N GLY A 58 40.39 -16.72 -6.07
CA GLY A 58 40.37 -17.41 -4.79
C GLY A 58 41.59 -18.27 -4.49
N ARG A 59 41.39 -19.26 -3.61
CA ARG A 59 42.47 -20.15 -3.16
C ARG A 59 42.99 -21.10 -4.25
N GLY A 60 42.19 -21.35 -5.29
CA GLY A 60 42.48 -22.25 -6.40
C GLY A 60 42.02 -23.68 -6.16
N LEU A 61 41.50 -24.33 -7.21
CA LEU A 61 40.99 -25.70 -7.15
C LEU A 61 42.11 -26.73 -6.98
N ARG A 62 41.92 -27.72 -6.10
CA ARG A 62 42.82 -28.86 -5.87
C ARG A 62 42.19 -30.15 -6.39
N HIS A 63 43.01 -31.14 -6.70
CA HIS A 63 42.56 -32.46 -7.14
C HIS A 63 41.60 -33.15 -6.13
N GLU A 64 41.77 -32.89 -4.84
CA GLU A 64 40.89 -33.38 -3.77
C GLU A 64 39.44 -32.90 -3.92
N HIS A 65 39.22 -31.71 -4.49
CA HIS A 65 37.88 -31.12 -4.65
C HIS A 65 37.00 -31.88 -5.66
N PHE A 66 37.58 -32.73 -6.52
CA PHE A 66 36.81 -33.62 -7.39
C PHE A 66 36.29 -34.87 -6.66
N THR A 67 36.82 -35.16 -5.46
CA THR A 67 36.47 -36.36 -4.67
C THR A 67 35.48 -36.09 -3.55
N MET A 68 35.42 -34.85 -3.05
CA MET A 68 34.56 -34.47 -1.93
C MET A 68 33.10 -34.38 -2.36
N ASN A 69 32.19 -35.04 -1.63
CA ASN A 69 30.74 -34.94 -1.87
C ASN A 69 30.10 -33.76 -1.15
N GLU A 70 30.69 -33.30 -0.04
CA GLU A 70 30.18 -32.21 0.81
C GLU A 70 31.37 -31.39 1.32
N ASN A 71 31.25 -30.05 1.29
CA ASN A 71 32.22 -29.15 1.87
C ASN A 71 31.62 -28.50 3.14
N GLN A 72 32.16 -28.85 4.30
CA GLN A 72 31.70 -28.37 5.61
C GLN A 72 31.77 -26.83 5.73
N GLU A 73 32.78 -26.21 5.14
CA GLU A 73 32.94 -24.74 5.09
C GLU A 73 31.76 -24.08 4.35
N LYS A 74 31.26 -24.73 3.29
CA LYS A 74 30.11 -24.25 2.54
C LYS A 74 28.77 -24.44 3.27
N LEU A 75 28.67 -25.48 4.11
CA LEU A 75 27.48 -25.77 4.91
C LEU A 75 27.33 -24.82 6.11
N GLU A 76 28.45 -24.38 6.68
CA GLU A 76 28.49 -23.52 7.87
C GLU A 76 28.31 -22.04 7.55
N HIS A 77 28.63 -21.59 6.32
CA HIS A 77 28.54 -20.18 5.96
C HIS A 77 27.12 -19.75 5.51
N PRO A 78 26.42 -18.88 6.27
CA PRO A 78 25.11 -18.38 5.88
C PRO A 78 25.27 -17.32 4.78
N GLY A 79 25.10 -17.70 3.52
CA GLY A 79 25.16 -16.74 2.40
C GLY A 79 25.70 -17.30 1.10
N LEU A 80 26.27 -18.50 1.11
CA LEU A 80 26.77 -19.13 -0.11
C LEU A 80 25.64 -19.66 -0.99
N ILE A 81 25.94 -19.64 -2.28
CA ILE A 81 25.13 -20.07 -3.40
C ILE A 81 25.16 -21.60 -3.50
N GLY A 82 26.36 -22.19 -3.54
CA GLY A 82 26.56 -23.63 -3.62
C GLY A 82 26.56 -24.27 -2.23
N LYS A 83 25.66 -25.23 -2.00
CA LYS A 83 25.56 -25.96 -0.71
C LYS A 83 25.82 -27.45 -0.78
N PHE A 84 25.75 -28.02 -1.97
CA PHE A 84 25.89 -29.46 -2.20
C PHE A 84 27.11 -29.69 -3.09
N GLY A 85 28.11 -30.42 -2.59
CA GLY A 85 29.38 -30.67 -3.28
C GLY A 85 29.28 -31.58 -4.51
N VAL A 86 28.09 -31.70 -5.11
CA VAL A 86 27.81 -32.51 -6.31
C VAL A 86 27.68 -31.62 -7.56
N GLY A 87 27.42 -30.32 -7.41
CA GLY A 87 27.15 -29.40 -8.53
C GLY A 87 28.27 -29.36 -9.58
N LEU A 88 29.53 -29.34 -9.15
CA LEU A 88 30.67 -29.35 -10.09
C LEU A 88 30.69 -30.62 -10.95
N LYS A 89 30.38 -31.80 -10.38
CA LYS A 89 30.33 -33.07 -11.12
C LYS A 89 29.17 -33.06 -12.13
N ASP A 90 28.01 -32.56 -11.72
CA ASP A 90 26.82 -32.42 -12.57
C ASP A 90 27.09 -31.47 -13.76
N ALA A 91 27.80 -30.37 -13.53
CA ALA A 91 28.21 -29.43 -14.56
C ALA A 91 29.18 -30.07 -15.56
N LEU A 92 30.22 -30.77 -15.07
CA LEU A 92 31.20 -31.47 -15.91
C LEU A 92 30.56 -32.60 -16.73
N ALA A 93 29.64 -33.37 -16.14
CA ALA A 93 28.85 -34.38 -16.86
C ALA A 93 28.04 -33.77 -18.01
N THR A 94 27.44 -32.60 -17.76
CA THR A 94 26.62 -31.89 -18.73
C THR A 94 27.48 -31.35 -19.88
N PHE A 95 28.65 -30.79 -19.58
CA PHE A 95 29.59 -30.33 -20.61
C PHE A 95 30.04 -31.48 -21.52
N ASP A 96 30.43 -32.62 -20.95
CA ASP A 96 30.81 -33.81 -21.73
C ASP A 96 29.65 -34.31 -22.61
N ARG A 97 28.41 -34.38 -22.07
CA ARG A 97 27.23 -34.81 -22.83
C ARG A 97 26.97 -33.93 -24.05
N LEU A 98 27.13 -32.62 -23.89
CA LEU A 98 26.80 -31.63 -24.90
C LEU A 98 28.01 -31.29 -25.80
N GLY A 99 29.12 -32.02 -25.66
CA GLY A 99 30.32 -31.86 -26.49
C GLY A 99 31.10 -30.57 -26.22
N ILE A 100 30.96 -30.00 -25.02
CA ILE A 100 31.69 -28.81 -24.58
C ILE A 100 33.05 -29.26 -24.02
N GLU A 101 34.12 -28.90 -24.73
CA GLU A 101 35.48 -29.19 -24.26
C GLU A 101 35.80 -28.26 -23.07
N THR A 102 36.07 -28.86 -21.92
CA THR A 102 36.34 -28.15 -20.66
C THR A 102 37.78 -28.40 -20.22
N ARG A 103 38.48 -27.34 -19.83
CA ARG A 103 39.79 -27.40 -19.18
C ARG A 103 39.80 -26.51 -17.94
N ILE A 104 40.49 -26.94 -16.90
CA ILE A 104 40.60 -26.19 -15.66
C ILE A 104 42.08 -25.94 -15.37
N ARG A 105 42.43 -24.71 -15.01
CA ARG A 105 43.77 -24.35 -14.53
C ARG A 105 43.69 -23.76 -13.13
N SER A 106 44.66 -24.12 -12.31
CA SER A 106 44.84 -23.65 -10.94
C SER A 106 46.34 -23.69 -10.63
N LYS A 107 46.80 -22.96 -9.61
CA LYS A 107 48.20 -23.07 -9.13
C LYS A 107 48.59 -24.48 -8.68
N PHE A 108 47.61 -25.35 -8.44
CA PHE A 108 47.86 -26.71 -7.97
C PHE A 108 47.82 -27.77 -9.07
N CYS A 109 47.05 -27.56 -10.13
CA CYS A 109 46.92 -28.53 -11.21
C CYS A 109 46.26 -27.96 -12.47
N ASP A 110 46.57 -28.62 -13.58
CA ASP A 110 45.82 -28.52 -14.83
C ASP A 110 44.95 -29.77 -14.97
N VAL A 111 43.69 -29.58 -15.39
CA VAL A 111 42.71 -30.65 -15.50
C VAL A 111 42.07 -30.64 -16.88
N SER A 112 42.08 -31.80 -17.54
CA SER A 112 41.28 -32.08 -18.72
C SER A 112 40.36 -33.28 -18.45
N PHE A 113 39.37 -33.51 -19.32
CA PHE A 113 38.41 -34.60 -19.15
C PHE A 113 38.48 -35.57 -20.32
N ASP A 114 38.44 -36.86 -20.01
CA ASP A 114 38.51 -37.95 -20.99
C ASP A 114 37.59 -39.09 -20.55
N ARG A 115 37.03 -39.84 -21.51
CA ARG A 115 36.25 -41.04 -21.21
C ARG A 115 37.18 -42.23 -21.20
N SER A 116 37.12 -43.03 -20.14
CA SER A 116 37.99 -44.21 -19.98
C SER A 116 37.24 -45.32 -19.26
N GLU A 117 37.70 -46.55 -19.43
CA GLU A 117 37.18 -47.70 -18.69
C GLU A 117 37.40 -47.52 -17.20
N LYS A 118 36.38 -47.85 -16.41
CA LYS A 118 36.44 -47.78 -14.96
C LYS A 118 37.44 -48.81 -14.42
N HIS A 119 38.28 -48.39 -13.47
CA HIS A 119 39.21 -49.30 -12.79
C HIS A 119 38.39 -50.43 -12.13
N ASP A 120 38.71 -51.68 -12.47
CA ASP A 120 38.02 -52.93 -12.05
C ASP A 120 36.73 -53.32 -12.81
N PHE A 121 36.24 -52.51 -13.77
CA PHE A 121 35.09 -52.84 -14.62
C PHE A 121 35.33 -52.39 -16.07
N SER A 122 35.90 -53.28 -16.90
CA SER A 122 36.18 -53.02 -18.33
C SER A 122 34.94 -52.66 -19.16
N ASP A 123 33.75 -53.03 -18.68
CA ASP A 123 32.50 -52.89 -19.42
C ASP A 123 31.78 -51.55 -19.15
N VAL A 124 32.33 -50.71 -18.25
CA VAL A 124 31.74 -49.42 -17.85
C VAL A 124 32.69 -48.28 -18.21
N ILE A 125 32.26 -47.40 -19.12
CA ILE A 125 33.00 -46.20 -19.51
C ILE A 125 32.49 -45.03 -18.68
N THR A 126 33.37 -44.43 -17.87
CA THR A 126 33.03 -43.24 -17.06
C THR A 126 33.88 -42.04 -17.44
N LEU A 127 33.40 -40.85 -17.09
CA LEU A 127 34.15 -39.61 -17.25
C LEU A 127 35.29 -39.54 -16.22
N HIS A 128 36.51 -39.35 -16.70
CA HIS A 128 37.71 -39.24 -15.87
C HIS A 128 38.30 -37.82 -15.94
N ALA A 129 38.66 -37.27 -14.79
CA ALA A 129 39.50 -36.08 -14.68
C ALA A 129 40.98 -36.48 -14.86
N CYS A 130 41.60 -36.01 -15.93
CA CYS A 130 43.02 -36.16 -16.20
C CYS A 130 43.77 -34.98 -15.57
N ILE A 131 44.49 -35.25 -14.49
CA ILE A 131 45.16 -34.24 -13.68
C ILE A 131 46.66 -34.28 -13.97
N SER A 132 47.21 -33.13 -14.30
CA SER A 132 48.63 -32.88 -14.53
C SER A 132 49.16 -31.76 -13.63
N GLU A 133 50.49 -31.67 -13.53
CA GLU A 133 51.17 -30.54 -12.88
C GLU A 133 50.70 -29.20 -13.47
N PRO A 134 50.62 -28.14 -12.65
CA PRO A 134 50.10 -26.84 -13.08
C PRO A 134 50.98 -26.23 -14.17
N SER A 135 50.37 -25.75 -15.25
CA SER A 135 51.10 -25.01 -16.28
C SER A 135 51.59 -23.65 -15.79
N ASP A 136 50.89 -23.06 -14.81
CA ASP A 136 51.26 -21.81 -14.15
C ASP A 136 51.12 -21.94 -12.61
N PRO A 137 52.21 -22.26 -11.90
CA PRO A 137 52.21 -22.36 -10.44
C PRO A 137 51.97 -21.02 -9.72
N THR A 138 52.06 -19.89 -10.42
CA THR A 138 51.86 -18.54 -9.86
C THR A 138 50.44 -18.01 -10.05
N LEU A 139 49.57 -18.79 -10.70
CA LEU A 139 48.19 -18.42 -10.96
C LEU A 139 47.43 -18.14 -9.65
N ILE A 140 46.76 -17.00 -9.58
CA ILE A 140 45.85 -16.67 -8.48
C ILE A 140 44.44 -17.06 -8.90
N GLY A 141 43.81 -17.94 -8.11
CA GLY A 141 42.46 -18.48 -8.33
C GLY A 141 42.39 -19.72 -9.24
N THR A 142 41.21 -19.95 -9.79
CA THR A 142 40.92 -21.02 -10.76
C THR A 142 40.42 -20.43 -12.07
N GLU A 143 40.83 -21.01 -13.19
CA GLU A 143 40.33 -20.67 -14.53
C GLU A 143 39.63 -21.87 -15.15
N PHE A 144 38.37 -21.70 -15.53
CA PHE A 144 37.63 -22.61 -16.38
C PHE A 144 37.66 -22.12 -17.81
N ILE A 145 38.12 -22.97 -18.72
CA ILE A 145 38.19 -22.71 -20.15
C ILE A 145 37.20 -23.64 -20.84
N LEU A 146 36.19 -23.06 -21.48
CA LEU A 146 35.08 -23.75 -22.12
C LEU A 146 35.09 -23.47 -23.62
N LYS A 147 35.13 -24.52 -24.42
CA LYS A 147 35.09 -24.44 -25.89
C LYS A 147 33.86 -25.16 -26.42
N GLY A 148 33.09 -24.45 -27.24
CA GLY A 148 31.81 -24.91 -27.77
C GLY A 148 30.59 -24.23 -27.14
N CYS A 149 30.77 -23.39 -26.11
CA CYS A 149 29.68 -22.60 -25.53
C CYS A 149 29.29 -21.44 -26.44
N SER A 150 28.00 -21.29 -26.70
CA SER A 150 27.46 -20.12 -27.39
C SER A 150 27.50 -18.89 -26.49
N THR A 151 27.50 -17.69 -27.09
CA THR A 151 27.33 -16.44 -26.32
C THR A 151 26.01 -16.44 -25.56
N ASP A 152 24.94 -16.95 -26.19
CA ASP A 152 23.60 -16.99 -25.60
C ASP A 152 23.56 -17.85 -24.33
N ASP A 153 24.30 -18.97 -24.27
CA ASP A 153 24.37 -19.81 -23.07
C ASP A 153 25.07 -19.09 -21.90
N ILE A 154 26.15 -18.34 -22.21
CA ILE A 154 26.88 -17.56 -21.20
C ILE A 154 26.01 -16.42 -20.68
N GLU A 155 25.34 -15.68 -21.55
CA GLU A 155 24.47 -14.58 -21.15
C GLU A 155 23.23 -15.06 -20.39
N LYS A 156 22.64 -16.20 -20.78
CA LYS A 156 21.58 -16.87 -20.00
C LYS A 156 22.07 -17.24 -18.61
N ALA A 157 23.27 -17.83 -18.50
CA ALA A 157 23.82 -18.18 -17.19
C ALA A 157 24.08 -16.94 -16.32
N LYS A 158 24.65 -15.86 -16.89
CA LYS A 158 24.85 -14.58 -16.19
C LYS A 158 23.53 -13.98 -15.70
N SER A 159 22.47 -14.03 -16.51
CA SER A 159 21.16 -13.46 -16.18
C SER A 159 20.48 -14.07 -14.94
N LEU A 160 21.01 -15.20 -14.44
CA LEU A 160 20.55 -15.85 -13.22
C LEU A 160 21.22 -15.29 -11.95
N PHE A 161 22.16 -14.36 -12.07
CA PHE A 161 22.84 -13.77 -10.92
C PHE A 161 22.57 -12.26 -10.82
N LEU A 162 22.34 -11.80 -9.60
CA LEU A 162 22.09 -10.40 -9.27
C LEU A 162 23.25 -9.48 -9.71
N CYS A 163 24.50 -9.94 -9.57
CA CYS A 163 25.67 -9.14 -9.95
C CYS A 163 25.72 -8.79 -11.45
N PHE A 164 25.00 -9.54 -12.30
CA PHE A 164 24.92 -9.28 -13.75
C PHE A 164 23.56 -8.74 -14.19
N SER A 165 22.59 -8.55 -13.27
CA SER A 165 21.25 -8.06 -13.63
C SER A 165 21.21 -6.55 -13.87
N GLY A 166 22.16 -5.81 -13.28
CA GLY A 166 22.17 -4.34 -13.30
C GLY A 166 21.09 -3.71 -12.42
N GLU A 167 20.43 -4.49 -11.57
CA GLU A 167 19.46 -3.98 -10.61
C GLU A 167 20.17 -3.33 -9.41
N GLU A 168 19.88 -2.06 -9.17
CA GLU A 168 20.47 -1.32 -8.06
C GLU A 168 19.81 -1.68 -6.72
N CYS A 169 20.62 -1.77 -5.66
CA CYS A 169 20.12 -1.99 -4.31
C CYS A 169 19.55 -0.68 -3.75
N LEU A 170 18.23 -0.62 -3.57
CA LEU A 170 17.54 0.52 -2.99
C LEU A 170 17.66 0.52 -1.46
N GLU A 171 17.63 -0.66 -0.85
CA GLU A 171 17.76 -0.82 0.59
C GLU A 171 18.27 -2.21 0.95
N LYS A 172 19.01 -2.30 2.06
CA LYS A 172 19.45 -3.54 2.69
C LYS A 172 19.02 -3.61 4.14
N ASN A 173 18.48 -4.76 4.54
CA ASN A 173 18.13 -5.04 5.93
C ASN A 173 18.57 -6.46 6.34
N GLN A 174 18.25 -6.83 7.59
CA GLN A 174 18.62 -8.12 8.18
C GLN A 174 18.03 -9.35 7.46
N TYR A 175 16.97 -9.16 6.66
CA TYR A 175 16.28 -10.25 5.97
C TYR A 175 16.69 -10.38 4.51
N GLY A 176 17.11 -9.27 3.89
CA GLY A 176 17.43 -9.21 2.47
C GLY A 176 17.60 -7.78 1.98
N GLU A 177 17.50 -7.63 0.66
CA GLU A 177 17.67 -6.38 -0.06
C GLU A 177 16.44 -6.13 -0.94
N VAL A 178 16.04 -4.86 -1.02
CA VAL A 178 15.05 -4.36 -1.98
C VAL A 178 15.80 -3.79 -3.17
N LEU A 179 15.44 -4.22 -4.37
CA LEU A 179 16.16 -3.91 -5.60
C LEU A 179 15.25 -3.13 -6.55
N GLN A 180 15.86 -2.21 -7.30
CA GLN A 180 15.15 -1.47 -8.34
C GLN A 180 14.81 -2.40 -9.50
N LYS A 181 13.53 -2.39 -9.90
CA LYS A 181 13.05 -3.13 -11.05
C LYS A 181 13.51 -2.43 -12.35
N VAL A 182 14.33 -3.12 -13.15
CA VAL A 182 14.81 -2.60 -14.45
C VAL A 182 13.88 -2.99 -15.61
N GLY A 183 13.14 -4.10 -15.47
CA GLY A 183 12.30 -4.67 -16.52
C GLY A 183 10.80 -4.63 -16.24
N ARG A 184 10.02 -5.39 -17.02
CA ARG A 184 8.58 -5.59 -16.78
C ARG A 184 8.29 -6.61 -15.70
N VAL A 185 9.21 -7.54 -15.50
CA VAL A 185 9.12 -8.63 -14.53
C VAL A 185 10.09 -8.33 -13.39
N SER A 186 9.66 -8.61 -12.18
CA SER A 186 10.50 -8.54 -11.00
C SER A 186 11.11 -9.90 -10.71
N PHE A 187 12.31 -9.89 -10.13
CA PHE A 187 13.04 -11.12 -9.83
C PHE A 187 13.18 -11.32 -8.33
N ILE A 188 13.07 -12.58 -7.93
CA ILE A 188 13.38 -13.01 -6.57
C ILE A 188 14.71 -13.72 -6.62
N TYR A 189 15.67 -13.16 -5.90
CA TYR A 189 16.98 -13.74 -5.67
C TYR A 189 17.06 -14.34 -4.27
N ILE A 190 17.84 -15.39 -4.16
CA ILE A 190 18.27 -15.97 -2.89
C ILE A 190 19.79 -15.98 -2.92
N ASN A 191 20.41 -15.26 -1.99
CA ASN A 191 21.87 -15.10 -1.94
C ASN A 191 22.46 -14.70 -3.31
N GLY A 192 21.77 -13.83 -4.05
CA GLY A 192 22.20 -13.36 -5.37
C GLY A 192 21.90 -14.29 -6.55
N ILE A 193 21.27 -15.45 -6.35
CA ILE A 193 20.78 -16.33 -7.45
C ILE A 193 19.31 -16.11 -7.67
N ARG A 194 18.89 -15.91 -8.92
CA ARG A 194 17.50 -15.84 -9.32
C ARG A 194 16.82 -17.20 -9.17
N VAL A 195 15.69 -17.21 -8.46
CA VAL A 195 14.90 -18.41 -8.16
C VAL A 195 13.43 -18.29 -8.55
N ALA A 196 12.93 -17.08 -8.80
CA ALA A 196 11.57 -16.86 -9.25
C ALA A 196 11.43 -15.54 -10.01
N GLU A 197 10.33 -15.44 -10.73
CA GLU A 197 9.92 -14.30 -11.53
C GLU A 197 8.50 -13.91 -11.11
N GLU A 198 8.25 -12.63 -10.88
CA GLU A 198 6.94 -12.10 -10.50
C GLU A 198 6.57 -10.94 -11.43
N GLU A 199 5.47 -11.09 -12.16
CA GLU A 199 5.04 -10.08 -13.14
C GLU A 199 4.50 -8.82 -12.46
N ASN A 200 3.77 -8.98 -11.35
CA ASN A 200 3.01 -7.92 -10.69
C ASN A 200 3.65 -7.41 -9.39
N PHE A 201 4.97 -7.58 -9.23
CA PHE A 201 5.71 -6.97 -8.13
C PHE A 201 6.26 -5.61 -8.55
N LEU A 202 6.31 -4.69 -7.59
CA LEU A 202 6.85 -3.33 -7.78
C LEU A 202 8.38 -3.32 -7.77
N PHE A 203 8.98 -4.19 -6.95
CA PHE A 203 10.42 -4.32 -6.78
C PHE A 203 10.91 -5.74 -7.05
N SER A 204 12.21 -5.86 -7.30
CA SER A 204 12.93 -7.12 -7.20
C SER A 204 13.47 -7.28 -5.77
N TYR A 205 13.71 -8.52 -5.33
CA TYR A 205 14.12 -8.78 -3.94
C TYR A 205 15.26 -9.78 -3.89
N ASN A 206 16.27 -9.54 -3.06
CA ASN A 206 17.31 -10.52 -2.75
C ASN A 206 17.23 -10.97 -1.30
N ILE A 207 16.85 -12.21 -1.07
CA ILE A 207 16.73 -12.80 0.26
C ILE A 207 18.09 -13.36 0.70
N THR A 208 18.64 -12.76 1.74
CA THR A 208 19.92 -13.20 2.35
C THR A 208 19.69 -14.09 3.58
N SER A 209 18.59 -13.90 4.30
CA SER A 209 18.24 -14.69 5.48
C SER A 209 17.16 -15.73 5.20
N LEU A 210 17.59 -17.00 5.06
CA LEU A 210 16.73 -18.11 4.63
C LEU A 210 15.84 -18.67 5.75
N THR A 211 14.54 -18.82 5.46
CA THR A 211 13.59 -19.57 6.29
C THR A 211 13.72 -21.08 6.09
N THR A 212 13.15 -21.87 7.00
CA THR A 212 13.03 -23.32 6.84
C THR A 212 12.23 -23.70 5.59
N ALA A 213 11.19 -22.94 5.26
CA ALA A 213 10.38 -23.12 4.05
C ALA A 213 11.21 -22.93 2.77
N ILE A 214 12.01 -21.85 2.70
CA ILE A 214 12.90 -21.58 1.56
C ILE A 214 13.96 -22.68 1.44
N LYS A 215 14.60 -23.08 2.54
CA LYS A 215 15.59 -24.17 2.54
C LYS A 215 14.99 -25.48 2.01
N LYS A 216 13.76 -25.82 2.43
CA LYS A 216 13.05 -27.01 1.96
C LYS A 216 12.71 -26.94 0.48
N ALA A 217 12.27 -25.78 -0.01
CA ALA A 217 11.95 -25.58 -1.43
C ALA A 217 13.19 -25.69 -2.31
N LEU A 218 14.30 -25.05 -1.91
CA LEU A 218 15.57 -25.10 -2.63
C LEU A 218 16.11 -26.54 -2.77
N ASN A 219 15.96 -27.35 -1.72
CA ASN A 219 16.36 -28.76 -1.72
C ASN A 219 15.49 -29.64 -2.65
N ARG A 220 14.23 -29.25 -2.88
CA ARG A 220 13.29 -30.02 -3.71
C ARG A 220 13.35 -29.65 -5.19
N GLU A 221 13.48 -28.35 -5.50
CA GLU A 221 13.23 -27.83 -6.84
C GLU A 221 14.47 -27.26 -7.56
N ARG A 222 15.64 -27.13 -6.91
CA ARG A 222 16.99 -26.70 -7.42
C ARG A 222 17.09 -25.46 -8.34
N THR A 223 16.07 -25.08 -9.08
CA THR A 223 16.02 -24.00 -10.06
C THR A 223 14.93 -22.99 -9.73
N ASN A 224 13.74 -23.43 -9.28
CA ASN A 224 12.62 -22.55 -8.99
C ASN A 224 12.11 -22.70 -7.57
N VAL A 225 11.66 -21.61 -6.96
CA VAL A 225 11.02 -21.61 -5.63
C VAL A 225 9.62 -21.04 -5.74
N GLY A 226 8.62 -21.82 -5.35
CA GLY A 226 7.22 -21.38 -5.37
C GLY A 226 6.95 -20.17 -4.47
N ARG A 227 6.03 -19.30 -4.91
CA ARG A 227 5.65 -18.04 -4.24
C ARG A 227 5.32 -18.17 -2.76
N THR A 228 4.68 -19.25 -2.36
CA THR A 228 4.33 -19.52 -0.96
C THR A 228 5.54 -19.67 -0.04
N ALA A 229 6.70 -20.05 -0.56
CA ALA A 229 7.89 -20.26 0.25
C ALA A 229 8.61 -18.95 0.60
N TYR A 230 8.60 -17.96 -0.31
CA TYR A 230 9.35 -16.71 -0.13
C TYR A 230 8.47 -15.50 0.23
N SER A 231 7.16 -15.52 -0.02
CA SER A 231 6.26 -14.36 0.19
C SER A 231 6.35 -13.77 1.60
N ASP A 232 6.34 -14.61 2.63
CA ASP A 232 6.44 -14.17 4.03
C ASP A 232 7.76 -13.44 4.31
N ARG A 233 8.85 -13.87 3.66
CA ARG A 233 10.16 -13.27 3.80
C ARG A 233 10.25 -11.94 3.05
N VAL A 234 9.66 -11.84 1.85
CA VAL A 234 9.52 -10.55 1.13
C VAL A 234 8.71 -9.56 1.96
N LYS A 235 7.57 -9.99 2.53
CA LYS A 235 6.80 -9.16 3.47
C LYS A 235 7.65 -8.71 4.66
N SER A 236 8.48 -9.60 5.23
CA SER A 236 9.37 -9.25 6.34
C SER A 236 10.46 -8.25 5.93
N ILE A 237 10.98 -8.32 4.71
CA ILE A 237 11.94 -7.35 4.15
C ILE A 237 11.28 -5.97 4.08
N LEU A 238 10.05 -5.89 3.55
CA LEU A 238 9.33 -4.61 3.46
C LEU A 238 8.92 -4.05 4.83
N LEU A 239 8.56 -4.90 5.79
CA LEU A 239 8.23 -4.46 7.16
C LEU A 239 9.46 -4.01 7.97
N ALA A 240 10.64 -4.51 7.61
CA ALA A 240 11.92 -4.07 8.19
C ALA A 240 12.55 -2.90 7.42
N SER A 241 11.96 -2.50 6.29
CA SER A 241 12.42 -1.37 5.49
C SER A 241 12.19 -0.06 6.24
N SER A 242 13.14 0.85 6.13
CA SER A 242 13.07 2.22 6.66
C SER A 242 13.40 3.27 5.59
N SER A 243 13.61 2.87 4.34
CA SER A 243 13.91 3.79 3.25
C SER A 243 12.68 4.59 2.82
N GLU A 244 12.80 5.92 2.85
CA GLU A 244 11.77 6.83 2.34
C GLU A 244 11.51 6.61 0.85
N ALA A 245 12.54 6.34 0.04
CA ALA A 245 12.39 6.11 -1.40
C ALA A 245 11.52 4.86 -1.70
N VAL A 246 11.74 3.78 -0.94
CA VAL A 246 10.94 2.54 -1.05
C VAL A 246 9.50 2.81 -0.59
N ALA A 247 9.34 3.45 0.57
CA ALA A 247 8.02 3.78 1.12
C ALA A 247 7.21 4.69 0.19
N GLN A 248 7.81 5.76 -0.34
CA GLN A 248 7.14 6.69 -1.26
C GLN A 248 6.68 5.99 -2.53
N THR A 249 7.49 5.08 -3.08
CA THR A 249 7.10 4.33 -4.28
C THR A 249 5.93 3.39 -3.99
N LEU A 250 5.94 2.69 -2.84
CA LEU A 250 4.82 1.85 -2.40
C LEU A 250 3.54 2.66 -2.20
N VAL A 251 3.64 3.82 -1.56
CA VAL A 251 2.48 4.66 -1.26
C VAL A 251 1.92 5.34 -2.53
N ASN A 252 2.79 5.72 -3.47
CA ASN A 252 2.35 6.21 -4.78
C ASN A 252 1.59 5.12 -5.55
N ASP A 253 2.02 3.86 -5.45
CA ASP A 253 1.29 2.72 -6.03
C ASP A 253 -0.06 2.48 -5.34
N LEU A 254 -0.11 2.62 -4.02
CA LEU A 254 -1.35 2.53 -3.24
C LEU A 254 -2.41 3.54 -3.70
N GLY A 255 -1.98 4.75 -4.09
CA GLY A 255 -2.87 5.78 -4.65
C GLY A 255 -3.58 5.35 -5.94
N ASN A 256 -3.08 4.34 -6.64
CA ASN A 256 -3.69 3.79 -7.85
C ASN A 256 -4.68 2.64 -7.56
N PHE A 257 -5.12 2.45 -6.31
CA PHE A 257 -6.02 1.32 -6.00
C PHE A 257 -7.32 1.33 -6.80
N GLY A 258 -7.85 2.51 -7.13
CA GLY A 258 -9.08 2.66 -7.92
C GLY A 258 -8.94 2.29 -9.40
N SER A 259 -7.72 2.21 -9.95
CA SER A 259 -7.48 1.91 -11.36
C SER A 259 -7.29 0.42 -11.67
N GLY A 260 -7.26 -0.44 -10.64
CA GLY A 260 -7.04 -1.88 -10.80
C GLY A 260 -5.61 -2.27 -11.22
N LEU A 261 -4.65 -1.35 -11.16
CA LEU A 261 -3.24 -1.55 -11.51
C LEU A 261 -2.34 -1.80 -10.28
N LEU A 262 -2.92 -2.21 -9.16
CA LEU A 262 -2.21 -2.46 -7.92
C LEU A 262 -1.21 -3.61 -8.04
N HIS A 263 0.01 -3.35 -7.57
CA HIS A 263 1.00 -4.40 -7.39
C HIS A 263 0.65 -5.28 -6.20
N ASP A 264 1.14 -6.52 -6.21
CA ASP A 264 0.75 -7.52 -5.24
C ASP A 264 1.22 -7.20 -3.81
N GLU A 265 2.29 -6.43 -3.66
CA GLU A 265 2.76 -5.95 -2.36
C GLU A 265 1.70 -5.11 -1.64
N MET A 266 0.90 -4.34 -2.38
CA MET A 266 -0.15 -3.48 -1.83
C MET A 266 -1.37 -4.26 -1.34
N LYS A 267 -1.50 -5.54 -1.70
CA LYS A 267 -2.51 -6.42 -1.12
C LYS A 267 -2.21 -6.76 0.34
N TRP A 268 -0.96 -6.62 0.79
CA TRP A 268 -0.57 -6.83 2.18
C TRP A 268 -0.80 -5.56 2.99
N THR A 269 -1.95 -5.47 3.67
CA THR A 269 -2.33 -4.30 4.46
C THR A 269 -1.25 -3.84 5.44
N ASP A 270 -0.52 -4.76 6.05
CA ASP A 270 0.53 -4.39 7.03
C ASP A 270 1.70 -3.66 6.35
N VAL A 271 2.02 -4.01 5.10
CA VAL A 271 3.04 -3.31 4.30
C VAL A 271 2.55 -1.93 3.91
N SER A 272 1.30 -1.80 3.47
CA SER A 272 0.67 -0.50 3.16
C SER A 272 0.68 0.44 4.38
N VAL A 273 0.33 -0.09 5.55
CA VAL A 273 0.35 0.67 6.82
C VAL A 273 1.79 1.09 7.16
N HIS A 274 2.76 0.19 7.05
CA HIS A 274 4.16 0.50 7.35
C HIS A 274 4.74 1.56 6.41
N ALA A 275 4.51 1.44 5.10
CA ALA A 275 4.93 2.43 4.12
C ALA A 275 4.28 3.80 4.35
N SER A 276 3.00 3.82 4.75
CA SER A 276 2.29 5.06 5.12
C SER A 276 2.91 5.72 6.35
N LYS A 277 3.32 4.95 7.36
CA LYS A 277 4.01 5.50 8.54
C LYS A 277 5.34 6.15 8.19
N ILE A 278 6.18 5.51 7.38
CA ILE A 278 7.46 6.08 6.95
C ILE A 278 7.21 7.38 6.18
N THR A 279 6.25 7.36 5.25
CA THR A 279 5.94 8.53 4.43
C THR A 279 5.35 9.68 5.25
N ASN A 280 4.61 9.39 6.33
CA ASN A 280 4.10 10.40 7.26
C ASN A 280 5.21 11.18 7.97
N ALA A 281 6.35 10.53 8.26
CA ALA A 281 7.48 11.18 8.94
C ALA A 281 8.06 12.34 8.13
N SER A 282 7.89 12.36 6.80
CA SER A 282 8.25 13.52 5.96
C SER A 282 7.44 14.79 6.28
N GLY A 283 6.32 14.67 7.01
CA GLY A 283 5.48 15.77 7.49
C GLY A 283 4.59 16.42 6.42
N ASN A 284 4.79 16.10 5.14
CA ASN A 284 4.12 16.76 4.02
C ASN A 284 2.94 15.96 3.47
N VAL A 285 2.49 14.90 4.14
CA VAL A 285 1.51 13.96 3.58
C VAL A 285 0.19 14.01 4.32
N LEU A 286 -0.91 13.83 3.60
CA LEU A 286 -2.26 13.68 4.15
C LEU A 286 -2.92 12.43 3.55
N PHE A 287 -3.29 11.48 4.40
CA PHE A 287 -3.93 10.23 3.99
C PHE A 287 -5.45 10.37 3.99
N LEU A 288 -6.10 10.11 2.86
CA LEU A 288 -7.55 10.25 2.68
C LEU A 288 -8.14 9.05 1.94
N THR A 289 -9.42 8.74 2.18
CA THR A 289 -10.18 7.82 1.32
C THR A 289 -10.85 8.55 0.16
N ASP A 290 -11.30 7.81 -0.87
CA ASP A 290 -12.09 8.38 -1.97
C ASP A 290 -13.36 9.08 -1.44
N GLU A 291 -14.03 8.47 -0.46
CA GLU A 291 -15.23 9.04 0.16
C GLU A 291 -14.95 10.38 0.84
N GLU A 292 -13.82 10.52 1.53
CA GLU A 292 -13.41 11.78 2.15
C GLU A 292 -13.09 12.85 1.13
N ILE A 293 -12.41 12.48 0.04
CA ILE A 293 -12.10 13.41 -1.03
C ILE A 293 -13.39 13.95 -1.66
N MET A 294 -14.42 13.11 -1.80
CA MET A 294 -15.73 13.52 -2.33
C MET A 294 -16.54 14.34 -1.33
N ASN A 295 -16.52 13.98 -0.05
CA ASN A 295 -17.33 14.63 0.99
C ASN A 295 -16.72 15.93 1.51
N ALA A 296 -15.40 16.12 1.36
CA ALA A 296 -14.64 17.22 1.96
C ALA A 296 -13.71 17.96 0.97
N PRO A 297 -14.15 18.32 -0.26
CA PRO A 297 -13.25 18.80 -1.33
C PRO A 297 -12.46 20.05 -0.94
N ARG A 298 -13.07 20.95 -0.15
CA ARG A 298 -12.38 22.15 0.35
C ARG A 298 -11.16 21.83 1.22
N PHE A 299 -11.26 20.86 2.12
CA PHE A 299 -10.13 20.50 2.99
C PHE A 299 -9.00 19.85 2.20
N VAL A 300 -9.34 19.15 1.10
CA VAL A 300 -8.35 18.64 0.14
C VAL A 300 -7.65 19.80 -0.58
N GLU A 301 -8.40 20.81 -1.03
CA GLU A 301 -7.83 22.01 -1.67
C GLU A 301 -6.94 22.80 -0.71
N GLU A 302 -7.39 23.00 0.54
CA GLU A 302 -6.63 23.67 1.59
C GLU A 302 -5.34 22.91 1.94
N ALA A 303 -5.41 21.59 2.08
CA ALA A 303 -4.23 20.76 2.31
C ALA A 303 -3.23 20.89 1.15
N ARG A 304 -3.69 20.87 -0.10
CA ARG A 304 -2.84 21.11 -1.28
C ARG A 304 -2.24 22.52 -1.30
N ALA A 305 -3.02 23.54 -0.93
CA ALA A 305 -2.55 24.92 -0.85
C ALA A 305 -1.46 25.09 0.22
N ASN A 306 -1.55 24.34 1.32
CA ASN A 306 -0.53 24.25 2.36
C ASN A 306 0.67 23.34 1.98
N GLY A 307 0.76 22.90 0.72
CA GLY A 307 1.86 22.10 0.21
C GLY A 307 1.80 20.62 0.59
N ARG A 308 0.68 20.12 1.12
CA ARG A 308 0.54 18.70 1.47
C ARG A 308 0.25 17.85 0.23
N GLN A 309 0.94 16.72 0.14
CA GLN A 309 0.67 15.66 -0.81
C GLN A 309 -0.50 14.81 -0.32
N ILE A 310 -1.56 14.76 -1.14
CA ILE A 310 -2.72 13.93 -0.86
C ILE A 310 -2.44 12.51 -1.32
N ILE A 311 -2.60 11.56 -0.41
CA ILE A 311 -2.41 10.15 -0.66
C ILE A 311 -3.72 9.43 -0.43
N THR A 312 -4.26 8.88 -1.51
CA THR A 312 -5.53 8.15 -1.49
C THR A 312 -5.28 6.72 -1.01
N ILE A 313 -5.94 6.31 0.06
CA ILE A 313 -5.78 4.99 0.67
C ILE A 313 -7.12 4.25 0.80
N PRO A 314 -7.12 2.92 0.71
CA PRO A 314 -8.29 2.10 1.00
C PRO A 314 -8.76 2.23 2.46
N SER A 315 -10.07 2.08 2.70
CA SER A 315 -10.67 2.22 4.04
C SER A 315 -10.07 1.26 5.08
N ASN A 316 -9.73 0.03 4.70
CA ASN A 316 -9.10 -0.95 5.60
C ASN A 316 -7.68 -0.55 6.04
N VAL A 317 -6.93 0.16 5.20
CA VAL A 317 -5.61 0.70 5.56
C VAL A 317 -5.80 1.88 6.52
N LYS A 318 -6.78 2.75 6.23
CA LYS A 318 -7.10 3.89 7.10
C LYS A 318 -7.55 3.48 8.49
N GLU A 319 -8.44 2.51 8.61
CA GLU A 319 -8.89 1.98 9.91
C GLU A 319 -7.73 1.50 10.76
N LYS A 320 -6.71 0.88 10.14
CA LYS A 320 -5.49 0.47 10.85
C LYS A 320 -4.55 1.62 11.16
N LEU A 321 -4.53 2.68 10.36
CA LEU A 321 -3.68 3.86 10.60
C LEU A 321 -4.26 4.79 11.66
N SER A 322 -5.59 4.84 11.80
CA SER A 322 -6.25 5.75 12.74
C SER A 322 -5.78 5.49 14.18
N GLY A 323 -5.35 6.56 14.86
CA GLY A 323 -4.83 6.50 16.23
C GLY A 323 -3.42 5.92 16.36
N GLN A 324 -2.73 5.61 15.26
CA GLN A 324 -1.33 5.21 15.29
C GLN A 324 -0.38 6.42 15.14
N VAL A 325 0.89 6.17 15.47
CA VAL A 325 1.99 7.10 15.25
C VAL A 325 2.91 6.59 14.15
N ASP A 326 3.64 7.51 13.54
CA ASP A 326 4.69 7.20 12.57
C ASP A 326 5.96 6.64 13.24
N THR A 327 7.01 6.46 12.44
CA THR A 327 8.31 5.94 12.90
C THR A 327 9.06 6.90 13.83
N GLU A 328 8.70 8.19 13.84
CA GLU A 328 9.30 9.22 14.69
C GLU A 328 8.43 9.56 15.92
N GLY A 329 7.24 8.97 16.02
CA GLY A 329 6.29 9.20 17.09
C GLY A 329 5.32 10.35 16.84
N ASN A 330 5.31 10.94 15.63
CA ASN A 330 4.31 11.94 15.27
C ASN A 330 2.97 11.26 14.95
N VAL A 331 1.89 11.99 15.19
CA VAL A 331 0.55 11.52 14.88
C VAL A 331 0.37 11.46 13.37
N ILE A 332 -0.21 10.35 12.89
CA ILE A 332 -0.50 10.18 11.47
C ILE A 332 -1.49 11.25 11.02
N GLN A 333 -1.15 11.94 9.93
CA GLN A 333 -1.98 13.00 9.38
C GLN A 333 -3.12 12.39 8.53
N ASP A 334 -4.27 12.21 9.17
CA ASP A 334 -5.55 11.91 8.51
C ASP A 334 -6.44 13.15 8.45
N LEU A 335 -7.61 13.06 7.80
CA LEU A 335 -8.54 14.18 7.68
C LEU A 335 -8.97 14.72 9.06
N GLY A 336 -9.19 13.82 10.03
CA GLY A 336 -9.63 14.19 11.38
C GLY A 336 -8.59 15.02 12.13
N ASN A 337 -7.33 14.59 12.10
CA ASN A 337 -6.21 15.30 12.71
C ASN A 337 -5.90 16.62 11.97
N PHE A 338 -6.02 16.64 10.65
CA PHE A 338 -5.88 17.87 9.86
C PHE A 338 -6.94 18.90 10.22
N ILE A 339 -8.21 18.48 10.30
CA ILE A 339 -9.32 19.35 10.69
C ILE A 339 -9.20 19.80 12.14
N SER A 340 -8.77 18.92 13.05
CA SER A 340 -8.57 19.28 14.47
C SER A 340 -7.48 20.34 14.62
N GLY A 341 -6.32 20.14 13.98
CA GLY A 341 -5.24 21.14 14.00
C GLY A 341 -5.63 22.46 13.33
N TRP A 342 -6.41 22.40 12.25
CA TRP A 342 -6.97 23.59 11.61
C TRP A 342 -7.96 24.31 12.53
N ASN A 343 -8.85 23.58 13.21
CA ASN A 343 -9.82 24.12 14.16
C ASN A 343 -9.16 24.83 15.35
N ASP A 344 -8.04 24.31 15.84
CA ASP A 344 -7.27 24.94 16.92
C ASP A 344 -6.69 26.29 16.50
N CYS A 345 -6.32 26.42 15.22
CA CYS A 345 -5.83 27.68 14.64
C CYS A 345 -6.93 28.55 14.05
N PHE A 346 -8.18 28.08 14.04
CA PHE A 346 -9.27 28.76 13.35
C PHE A 346 -9.81 29.93 14.16
N GLU A 347 -9.79 31.12 13.54
CA GLU A 347 -10.46 32.32 14.02
C GLU A 347 -11.69 32.65 13.17
N PHE A 348 -12.81 32.96 13.83
CA PHE A 348 -14.01 33.45 13.15
C PHE A 348 -13.77 34.85 12.60
N LYS A 349 -14.01 35.02 11.30
CA LYS A 349 -14.02 36.35 10.68
C LYS A 349 -15.41 36.96 10.77
N PHE A 350 -15.68 37.57 11.92
CA PHE A 350 -16.95 38.24 12.18
C PHE A 350 -17.16 39.44 11.26
N VAL A 351 -18.38 39.58 10.76
CA VAL A 351 -18.81 40.73 9.96
C VAL A 351 -19.62 41.67 10.86
N PRO A 352 -19.15 42.91 11.09
CA PRO A 352 -19.93 43.92 11.76
C PRO A 352 -21.22 44.22 10.99
N LEU A 353 -22.31 44.53 11.71
CA LEU A 353 -23.62 44.79 11.11
C LEU A 353 -23.60 45.96 10.11
N GLU A 354 -22.67 46.90 10.27
CA GLU A 354 -22.49 48.04 9.37
C GLU A 354 -21.90 47.64 8.02
N LYS A 355 -21.26 46.46 7.91
CA LYS A 355 -20.67 45.94 6.68
C LYS A 355 -21.58 44.97 5.91
N LEU A 356 -22.75 44.64 6.46
CA LEU A 356 -23.76 43.86 5.75
C LEU A 356 -24.42 44.72 4.67
N SER A 357 -24.75 44.09 3.53
CA SER A 357 -25.54 44.73 2.50
C SER A 357 -26.97 45.02 2.99
N GLN A 358 -27.67 45.93 2.30
CA GLN A 358 -29.05 46.26 2.64
C GLN A 358 -29.97 45.02 2.62
N ALA A 359 -29.76 44.11 1.67
CA ALA A 359 -30.56 42.88 1.54
C ALA A 359 -30.29 41.91 2.71
N GLU A 360 -29.02 41.67 3.03
CA GLU A 360 -28.62 40.82 4.17
C GLU A 360 -29.12 41.39 5.50
N ARG A 361 -29.09 42.72 5.66
CA ARG A 361 -29.54 43.38 6.88
C ARG A 361 -31.04 43.25 7.10
N VAL A 362 -31.84 43.31 6.04
CA VAL A 362 -33.29 43.06 6.13
C VAL A 362 -33.58 41.64 6.63
N VAL A 363 -32.80 40.64 6.20
CA VAL A 363 -32.93 39.26 6.69
C VAL A 363 -32.48 39.16 8.15
N PHE A 364 -31.33 39.75 8.51
CA PHE A 364 -30.82 39.74 9.87
C PHE A 364 -31.74 40.46 10.87
N ASP A 365 -32.38 41.57 10.49
CA ASP A 365 -33.32 42.31 11.33
C ASP A 365 -34.57 41.47 11.68
N MET A 366 -34.83 40.37 10.97
CA MET A 366 -35.89 39.41 11.32
C MET A 366 -35.55 38.51 12.52
N THR A 367 -34.30 38.50 13.00
CA THR A 367 -33.83 37.63 14.11
C THR A 367 -34.77 37.66 15.31
N GLY A 368 -35.17 38.85 15.76
CA GLY A 368 -36.09 38.99 16.90
C GLY A 368 -37.46 38.36 16.62
N ARG A 369 -38.03 38.64 15.45
CA ARG A 369 -39.32 38.08 15.03
C ARG A 369 -39.27 36.55 14.90
N LEU A 370 -38.18 36.01 14.36
CA LEU A 370 -37.97 34.57 14.21
C LEU A 370 -37.81 33.89 15.56
N ALA A 371 -37.02 34.46 16.47
CA ALA A 371 -36.89 33.94 17.83
C ALA A 371 -38.21 34.01 18.58
N ASP A 372 -38.99 35.09 18.41
CA ASP A 372 -40.31 35.22 19.01
C ASP A 372 -41.26 34.11 18.58
N LEU A 373 -41.14 33.56 17.36
CA LEU A 373 -41.98 32.44 16.90
C LEU A 373 -41.85 31.20 17.79
N VAL A 374 -40.71 31.03 18.46
CA VAL A 374 -40.42 29.89 19.33
C VAL A 374 -40.36 30.26 20.82
N GLY A 375 -40.84 31.46 21.19
CA GLY A 375 -40.88 31.89 22.59
C GLY A 375 -39.67 32.72 23.03
N GLY A 376 -38.92 33.27 22.08
CA GLY A 376 -37.77 34.14 22.31
C GLY A 376 -36.43 33.39 22.28
N LEU A 377 -35.35 34.16 22.40
CA LEU A 377 -34.01 33.59 22.54
C LEU A 377 -33.86 32.92 23.92
N PRO A 378 -33.26 31.72 24.00
CA PRO A 378 -32.98 31.07 25.27
C PRO A 378 -32.10 31.95 26.16
N SER A 379 -32.31 31.92 27.48
CA SER A 379 -31.60 32.78 28.44
C SER A 379 -30.07 32.63 28.43
N ARG A 380 -29.57 31.53 27.87
CA ARG A 380 -28.13 31.26 27.69
C ARG A 380 -27.53 32.02 26.49
N VAL A 381 -28.34 32.39 25.50
CA VAL A 381 -27.89 33.07 24.27
C VAL A 381 -27.89 34.58 24.50
N GLN A 382 -26.71 35.18 24.44
CA GLN A 382 -26.47 36.61 24.64
C GLN A 382 -26.51 37.41 23.32
N SER A 383 -26.05 36.81 22.22
CA SER A 383 -26.05 37.48 20.92
C SER A 383 -26.05 36.49 19.75
N VAL A 384 -26.53 36.97 18.60
CA VAL A 384 -26.41 36.30 17.31
C VAL A 384 -25.40 37.08 16.47
N LYS A 385 -24.36 36.41 15.97
CA LYS A 385 -23.28 36.99 15.18
C LYS A 385 -23.21 36.37 13.80
N ILE A 386 -22.72 37.15 12.84
CA ILE A 386 -22.51 36.70 11.46
C ILE A 386 -21.01 36.55 11.19
N SER A 387 -20.61 35.43 10.61
CA SER A 387 -19.23 35.14 10.23
C SER A 387 -19.10 34.83 8.74
N GLU A 388 -18.01 35.28 8.12
CA GLU A 388 -17.66 34.88 6.75
C GLU A 388 -17.08 33.45 6.71
N THR A 389 -16.42 33.03 7.79
CA THR A 389 -15.78 31.73 7.90
C THR A 389 -16.46 30.90 9.00
N MET A 390 -16.62 29.60 8.77
CA MET A 390 -17.19 28.68 9.76
C MET A 390 -16.28 27.47 9.99
N ARG A 391 -16.39 26.87 11.17
CA ARG A 391 -15.78 25.58 11.47
C ARG A 391 -16.60 24.45 10.83
N PRO A 392 -16.00 23.28 10.53
CA PRO A 392 -16.76 22.12 10.10
C PRO A 392 -17.78 21.65 11.14
N GLU A 393 -18.87 21.04 10.67
CA GLU A 393 -19.92 20.49 11.53
C GLU A 393 -19.40 19.34 12.41
N THR A 394 -20.00 19.17 13.58
CA THR A 394 -19.63 18.07 14.48
C THR A 394 -20.04 16.73 13.84
N GLY A 395 -19.05 15.91 13.46
CA GLY A 395 -19.29 14.63 12.77
C GLY A 395 -19.45 14.74 11.26
N GLY A 396 -19.30 15.95 10.69
CA GLY A 396 -19.29 16.20 9.25
C GLY A 396 -17.96 16.82 8.80
N PHE A 397 -17.72 16.79 7.48
CA PHE A 397 -16.58 17.44 6.85
C PHE A 397 -16.99 18.66 6.00
N SER A 398 -18.26 19.08 6.08
CA SER A 398 -18.81 20.30 5.51
C SER A 398 -18.72 21.45 6.51
N GLU A 399 -18.61 22.69 6.00
CA GLU A 399 -18.73 23.89 6.85
C GLU A 399 -20.08 23.91 7.55
N ALA A 400 -20.06 24.21 8.85
CA ALA A 400 -21.25 24.46 9.61
C ALA A 400 -21.96 25.72 9.11
N ARG A 401 -23.27 25.60 8.91
CA ARG A 401 -24.12 26.74 8.56
C ARG A 401 -24.39 27.63 9.77
N GLY A 402 -24.48 27.01 10.95
CA GLY A 402 -24.63 27.64 12.24
C GLY A 402 -23.77 26.97 13.31
N LEU A 403 -23.48 27.69 14.39
CA LEU A 403 -22.83 27.13 15.58
C LEU A 403 -23.25 27.89 16.84
N TRP A 404 -23.83 27.16 17.78
CA TRP A 404 -24.02 27.65 19.14
C TRP A 404 -22.82 27.35 20.04
N THR A 405 -22.20 28.40 20.59
CA THR A 405 -20.99 28.33 21.45
C THR A 405 -21.31 28.25 22.95
N GLY A 406 -22.57 28.06 23.31
CA GLY A 406 -23.05 28.15 24.69
C GLY A 406 -23.61 29.52 25.04
N THR A 407 -22.96 30.60 24.61
CA THR A 407 -23.39 31.99 24.85
C THR A 407 -23.75 32.77 23.59
N GLU A 408 -23.23 32.38 22.43
CA GLU A 408 -23.46 33.08 21.18
C GLU A 408 -23.92 32.10 20.11
N ILE A 409 -24.79 32.55 19.21
CA ILE A 409 -25.13 31.81 17.99
C ILE A 409 -24.38 32.48 16.84
N ILE A 410 -23.52 31.73 16.16
CA ILE A 410 -22.75 32.20 15.01
C ILE A 410 -23.39 31.61 13.75
N ILE A 411 -23.75 32.45 12.80
CA ILE A 411 -24.36 32.02 11.53
C ILE A 411 -23.47 32.44 10.37
N LYS A 412 -23.32 31.55 9.38
CA LYS A 412 -22.58 31.85 8.16
C LYS A 412 -23.27 32.95 7.36
N ARG A 413 -22.50 33.91 6.84
CA ARG A 413 -23.02 35.02 6.01
C ARG A 413 -23.88 34.53 4.83
N ASP A 414 -23.53 33.41 4.21
CA ASP A 414 -24.24 32.82 3.07
C ASP A 414 -25.71 32.50 3.40
N GLU A 415 -26.04 32.21 4.66
CA GLU A 415 -27.41 31.92 5.09
C GLU A 415 -28.31 33.16 5.03
N LEU A 416 -27.74 34.37 4.97
CA LEU A 416 -28.48 35.62 4.78
C LEU A 416 -28.97 35.80 3.33
N ALA A 417 -28.68 34.86 2.42
CA ALA A 417 -29.20 34.87 1.05
C ALA A 417 -30.73 34.80 0.99
N SER A 418 -31.37 34.16 1.98
CA SER A 418 -32.83 34.11 2.07
C SER A 418 -33.31 34.05 3.52
N VAL A 419 -34.55 34.52 3.76
CA VAL A 419 -35.19 34.40 5.08
C VAL A 419 -35.38 32.93 5.47
N GLU A 420 -35.64 32.04 4.50
CA GLU A 420 -35.83 30.61 4.75
C GLU A 420 -34.55 29.94 5.24
N SER A 421 -33.43 30.16 4.55
CA SER A 421 -32.10 29.64 4.93
C SER A 421 -31.70 30.15 6.32
N TYR A 422 -31.78 31.47 6.53
CA TYR A 422 -31.47 32.08 7.81
C TYR A 422 -32.36 31.57 8.95
N ALA A 423 -33.68 31.47 8.72
CA ALA A 423 -34.62 30.98 9.73
C ALA A 423 -34.39 29.50 10.05
N SER A 424 -34.13 28.68 9.05
CA SER A 424 -33.79 27.26 9.24
C SER A 424 -32.58 27.12 10.16
N THR A 425 -31.49 27.82 9.83
CA THR A 425 -30.24 27.76 10.60
C THR A 425 -30.40 28.36 12.00
N LEU A 426 -31.02 29.53 12.13
CA LEU A 426 -31.23 30.17 13.43
C LEU A 426 -32.11 29.32 14.36
N LEU A 427 -33.20 28.73 13.86
CA LEU A 427 -34.09 27.90 14.68
C LEU A 427 -33.43 26.57 15.07
N HIS A 428 -32.59 26.00 14.20
CA HIS A 428 -31.75 24.84 14.51
C HIS A 428 -30.81 25.11 15.69
N GLU A 429 -30.07 26.23 15.65
CA GLU A 429 -29.18 26.62 16.74
C GLU A 429 -29.93 26.96 18.05
N ILE A 430 -31.14 27.52 17.95
CA ILE A 430 -32.01 27.72 19.11
C ILE A 430 -32.44 26.38 19.72
N ALA A 431 -32.67 25.34 18.90
CA ALA A 431 -33.01 24.00 19.38
C ALA A 431 -31.87 23.42 20.23
N HIS A 432 -30.61 23.58 19.80
CA HIS A 432 -29.44 23.20 20.60
C HIS A 432 -29.38 23.99 21.92
N ALA A 433 -29.58 25.31 21.85
CA ALA A 433 -29.53 26.16 23.04
C ALA A 433 -30.64 25.87 24.06
N ARG A 434 -31.81 25.37 23.63
CA ARG A 434 -32.94 25.01 24.49
C ARG A 434 -32.81 23.61 25.10
N SER A 435 -32.49 22.63 24.27
CA SER A 435 -32.40 21.22 24.69
C SER A 435 -31.08 20.91 25.40
N GLY A 436 -29.98 21.58 25.00
CA GLY A 436 -28.63 21.21 25.40
C GLY A 436 -28.14 19.90 24.75
N GLU A 437 -28.87 19.39 23.76
CA GLU A 437 -28.58 18.13 23.06
C GLU A 437 -27.81 18.39 21.76
N VAL A 438 -27.08 17.37 21.30
CA VAL A 438 -26.37 17.37 20.01
C VAL A 438 -27.28 16.83 18.89
N ASP A 439 -26.89 17.07 17.64
CA ASP A 439 -27.60 16.58 16.45
C ASP A 439 -27.83 15.06 16.51
N VAL A 440 -28.90 14.59 15.84
CA VAL A 440 -29.24 13.16 15.68
C VAL A 440 -29.62 12.45 17.00
N THR A 441 -29.78 13.18 18.10
CA THR A 441 -30.33 12.62 19.35
C THR A 441 -31.86 12.68 19.36
N ILE A 442 -32.50 11.72 20.03
CA ILE A 442 -33.96 11.71 20.20
C ILE A 442 -34.46 13.00 20.88
N GLY A 443 -33.70 13.52 21.85
CA GLY A 443 -34.03 14.77 22.54
C GLY A 443 -34.01 15.98 21.60
N PHE A 444 -33.01 16.05 20.72
CA PHE A 444 -32.91 17.11 19.72
C PHE A 444 -34.05 17.06 18.68
N GLU A 445 -34.37 15.88 18.15
CA GLU A 445 -35.48 15.69 17.20
C GLU A 445 -36.85 16.07 17.81
N GLN A 446 -37.05 15.78 19.10
CA GLN A 446 -38.25 16.20 19.83
C GLN A 446 -38.33 17.72 19.97
N GLU A 447 -37.20 18.39 20.21
CA GLU A 447 -37.16 19.85 20.30
C GLU A 447 -37.43 20.48 18.93
N LEU A 448 -36.82 20.01 17.84
CA LEU A 448 -37.14 20.47 16.48
C LEU A 448 -38.63 20.30 16.15
N THR A 449 -39.21 19.15 16.51
CA THR A 449 -40.65 18.89 16.34
C THR A 449 -41.51 19.87 17.14
N SER A 450 -41.08 20.21 18.36
CA SER A 450 -41.72 21.21 19.22
C SER A 450 -41.64 22.62 18.61
N LEU A 451 -40.47 23.01 18.07
CA LEU A 451 -40.27 24.28 17.38
C LEU A 451 -41.19 24.42 16.16
N LEU A 452 -41.30 23.36 15.33
CA LEU A 452 -42.23 23.33 14.20
C LEU A 452 -43.68 23.57 14.65
N GLY A 453 -44.11 22.94 15.75
CA GLY A 453 -45.44 23.13 16.32
C GLY A 453 -45.68 24.57 16.82
N MET A 454 -44.70 25.17 17.49
CA MET A 454 -44.78 26.56 17.95
C MET A 454 -44.87 27.55 16.79
N VAL A 455 -44.02 27.38 15.77
CA VAL A 455 -44.00 28.22 14.57
C VAL A 455 -45.33 28.13 13.83
N ALA A 456 -45.85 26.91 13.60
CA ALA A 456 -47.13 26.70 12.93
C ALA A 456 -48.31 27.34 13.69
N SER A 457 -48.34 27.19 15.02
CA SER A 457 -49.37 27.79 15.87
C SER A 457 -49.36 29.32 15.77
N LYS A 458 -48.18 29.95 15.89
CA LYS A 458 -48.07 31.41 15.79
C LYS A 458 -48.33 31.95 14.39
N ALA A 459 -47.93 31.22 13.35
CA ALA A 459 -48.24 31.58 11.97
C ALA A 459 -49.77 31.62 11.74
N LEU A 460 -50.50 30.62 12.23
CA LEU A 460 -51.97 30.57 12.11
C LEU A 460 -52.68 31.67 12.90
N ILE A 461 -52.20 31.99 14.09
CA ILE A 461 -52.74 33.11 14.90
C ILE A 461 -52.56 34.44 14.17
N THR A 462 -51.38 34.66 13.58
CA THR A 462 -51.07 35.89 12.84
C THR A 462 -51.97 36.04 11.60
N ILE A 463 -52.22 34.95 10.88
CA ILE A 463 -53.15 34.92 9.73
C ILE A 463 -54.60 35.21 10.17
N ALA A 464 -55.03 34.68 11.32
CA ALA A 464 -56.35 34.93 11.86
C ALA A 464 -56.55 36.41 12.28
N ASP A 465 -55.52 37.04 12.86
CA ASP A 465 -55.56 38.46 13.26
C ASP A 465 -55.59 39.41 12.05
N GLU A 466 -54.86 39.11 10.97
CA GLU A 466 -54.93 39.88 9.73
C GLU A 466 -56.30 39.77 9.05
N HIS A 467 -56.91 38.57 9.03
CA HIS A 467 -58.26 38.37 8.52
C HIS A 467 -59.34 39.05 9.37
N THR A 468 -59.12 39.20 10.67
CA THR A 468 -60.06 39.86 11.60
C THR A 468 -59.99 41.39 11.47
N ARG A 469 -58.78 41.95 11.27
CA ARG A 469 -58.59 43.39 10.99
C ARG A 469 -59.14 43.83 9.63
N ALA A 470 -59.13 42.96 8.62
CA ALA A 470 -59.67 43.25 7.29
C ALA A 470 -61.21 43.21 7.19
N ARG A 471 -61.94 42.76 8.22
CA ARG A 471 -63.40 42.51 8.19
C ARG A 471 -64.27 43.48 9.00
N LEU A 472 -63.74 44.60 9.48
CA LEU A 472 -64.55 45.63 10.18
C LEU A 472 -64.80 46.86 9.29
N PRO A 473 -66.00 47.02 8.69
CA PRO A 473 -66.57 48.32 8.39
C PRO A 473 -67.47 48.80 9.55
N GLU A 474 -67.58 50.12 9.65
CA GLU A 474 -68.31 50.87 10.65
C GLU A 474 -69.79 50.47 10.80
N THR A 475 -70.27 50.66 12.03
CA THR A 475 -71.61 50.43 12.57
C THR A 475 -72.78 50.85 11.66
N HIS A 476 -73.88 50.07 11.65
CA HIS A 476 -75.23 50.54 12.04
C HIS A 476 -76.29 49.41 12.01
N THR A 477 -76.91 49.21 13.18
CA THR A 477 -78.32 48.87 13.45
C THR A 477 -79.08 47.79 12.67
N SER A 478 -79.57 46.82 13.46
CA SER A 478 -80.96 46.34 13.57
C SER A 478 -81.39 44.99 12.94
N SER A 479 -81.87 44.14 13.87
CA SER A 479 -83.15 43.39 13.81
C SER A 479 -83.24 42.00 13.13
N ARG A 480 -83.70 41.04 13.98
CA ARG A 480 -84.62 39.90 13.75
C ARG A 480 -84.06 38.51 13.39
N TYR A 481 -84.14 37.64 14.41
CA TYR A 481 -84.51 36.19 14.39
C TYR A 481 -85.83 35.92 13.63
N PRO A 482 -86.33 34.65 13.41
CA PRO A 482 -85.84 33.33 13.89
C PRO A 482 -86.01 32.08 12.95
N GLN A 483 -85.43 30.94 13.41
CA GLN A 483 -86.00 29.57 13.57
C GLN A 483 -86.03 28.46 12.48
N THR A 484 -85.62 27.26 12.98
CA THR A 484 -86.15 25.87 12.81
C THR A 484 -85.91 25.13 11.48
N SER A 485 -85.68 23.81 11.39
CA SER A 485 -85.86 22.65 12.30
C SER A 485 -85.18 21.39 11.70
N ASN A 486 -84.70 20.50 12.58
CA ASN A 486 -84.75 19.02 12.60
C ASN A 486 -84.98 18.23 11.28
N GLN A 487 -84.20 17.15 11.05
CA GLN A 487 -84.47 15.79 11.58
C GLN A 487 -83.49 14.72 11.06
N ASP A 488 -83.16 13.77 11.93
CA ASP A 488 -82.32 12.59 11.75
C ASP A 488 -82.79 11.58 10.69
N SER A 489 -81.83 10.87 10.06
CA SER A 489 -81.76 9.40 10.09
C SER A 489 -80.50 8.86 9.39
N THR A 490 -79.71 8.08 10.13
CA THR A 490 -78.70 7.14 9.63
C THR A 490 -79.12 5.73 10.11
N PRO A 491 -78.42 4.60 9.82
CA PRO A 491 -77.23 4.41 8.99
C PRO A 491 -77.29 3.15 8.08
N LYS A 492 -76.31 2.98 7.17
CA LYS A 492 -75.77 1.64 6.85
C LYS A 492 -74.33 1.72 6.33
N LYS A 493 -73.44 1.04 7.06
CA LYS A 493 -71.99 0.88 6.84
C LYS A 493 -71.69 0.23 5.49
N LYS A 494 -70.74 0.78 4.74
CA LYS A 494 -70.01 0.07 3.66
C LYS A 494 -68.57 -0.16 4.11
N ILE A 495 -68.13 -1.40 3.98
CA ILE A 495 -66.82 -1.93 4.36
C ILE A 495 -65.75 -1.46 3.37
N GLY A 496 -64.58 -1.14 3.92
CA GLY A 496 -63.47 -0.48 3.26
C GLY A 496 -62.67 -1.34 2.28
N PHE A 497 -62.04 -0.61 1.37
CA PHE A 497 -61.30 -1.00 0.17
C PHE A 497 -60.04 -1.86 0.38
N TRP A 498 -59.54 -1.98 1.62
CA TRP A 498 -58.23 -2.60 1.90
C TRP A 498 -58.24 -4.12 2.15
N ALA A 499 -59.39 -4.79 2.06
CA ALA A 499 -59.51 -6.23 2.35
C ALA A 499 -59.30 -7.17 1.13
N ARG A 500 -58.59 -6.75 0.08
CA ARG A 500 -58.48 -7.54 -1.18
C ARG A 500 -57.08 -7.82 -1.73
N PHE A 501 -56.00 -7.39 -1.08
CA PHE A 501 -54.66 -7.53 -1.69
C PHE A 501 -53.58 -8.26 -0.88
N PHE A 502 -53.85 -8.70 0.35
CA PHE A 502 -52.95 -9.61 1.06
C PHE A 502 -53.58 -11.01 1.17
N GLY A 503 -53.24 -11.86 0.20
CA GLY A 503 -53.49 -13.30 0.23
C GLY A 503 -52.25 -14.03 0.75
N ASN A 504 -52.39 -14.59 1.95
CA ASN A 504 -51.57 -15.64 2.55
C ASN A 504 -51.48 -16.88 1.64
N PRO A 505 -50.46 -17.75 1.79
CA PRO A 505 -49.99 -18.31 3.06
C PRO A 505 -48.61 -17.85 3.53
#